data_AF-A0A536EQV4-F1
#
_entry.id   AF-A0A536EQV4-F1
#
_cell.length_a   1.000
_cell.length_b   1.000
_cell.length_c   1.000
_cell.angle_alpha   90.00
_cell.angle_beta   90.00
_cell.angle_gamma   90.00
#
_symmetry.space_group_name_H-M   'P 1'
#
loop_
_entity.id
_entity.type
_entity.pdbx_description
1 polymer ?
#
loop_
_entity_poly.entity_id
_entity_poly.type
_entity_poly.pdbx_seq_one_letter_code
_entity_poly.pdbx_strand_id
1 'polypeptide(L)'
;MGARARRCLERHGRRAAPAAVAGGGRAARPIWPASRAEPPGARSTMNFDEMSLAMGEPAGELRRWQTLGLLPMEVDAAVDHRPEDRIRLIQFARRRGFQPERIAAALREQPDLLNFFEELSERPTGAKRTLDEALAEAGVDRDVASKVLGAAGLGEPAAFYDDDVESLRRMAIAVQAGLPLDALLQLVRVYGDALGRVAEAENRTFHLHVHEQFRAEGLRGQALLDATHQVSQPLLELIQPTIAYFHQKAWEQASLEDMLLHLVEDVSARTEVRGQLFLHRDVHRPRQLHAAGAGDG
;
A
#
# COMPACT_ATOMS: atom_id res chain seq x y z
N MET A 1 35.46 -16.40 -28.50
CA MET A 1 35.03 -15.90 -27.17
C MET A 1 34.17 -16.98 -26.54
N GLY A 2 34.49 -17.72 -25.49
CA GLY A 2 35.56 -17.71 -24.50
C GLY A 2 34.97 -18.40 -23.26
N ALA A 3 35.35 -19.66 -23.01
CA ALA A 3 34.78 -20.60 -22.03
C ALA A 3 35.03 -20.23 -20.53
N ARG A 4 34.98 -18.93 -20.22
CA ARG A 4 35.16 -18.34 -18.88
C ARG A 4 33.88 -17.74 -18.30
N ALA A 5 32.84 -17.45 -19.10
CA ALA A 5 31.57 -16.91 -18.60
C ALA A 5 30.63 -17.97 -17.98
N ARG A 6 30.79 -19.27 -18.33
CA ARG A 6 29.96 -20.36 -17.78
C ARG A 6 30.39 -20.88 -16.41
N ARG A 7 31.51 -20.38 -15.85
CA ARG A 7 32.10 -20.90 -14.60
C ARG A 7 31.78 -20.06 -13.35
N CYS A 8 30.97 -19.02 -13.46
CA CYS A 8 30.62 -18.14 -12.34
C CYS A 8 29.26 -18.48 -11.67
N LEU A 9 28.39 -19.25 -12.33
CA LEU A 9 27.06 -19.62 -11.81
C LEU A 9 27.03 -20.98 -11.07
N GLU A 10 28.08 -21.80 -11.17
CA GLU A 10 28.11 -23.15 -10.55
C GLU A 10 28.81 -23.21 -9.17
N ARG A 11 29.22 -22.06 -8.58
CA ARG A 11 29.95 -22.02 -7.29
C ARG A 11 29.15 -21.48 -6.09
N HIS A 12 27.83 -21.41 -6.15
CA HIS A 12 26.99 -21.07 -4.98
C HIS A 12 26.07 -22.21 -4.49
N GLY A 13 26.14 -23.39 -5.10
CA GLY A 13 25.53 -24.60 -4.56
C GLY A 13 26.43 -25.30 -3.53
N ARG A 14 26.31 -24.90 -2.26
CA ARG A 14 26.64 -25.63 -1.00
C ARG A 14 27.16 -24.65 0.06
N ARG A 15 26.24 -24.05 0.81
CA ARG A 15 26.53 -23.60 2.18
C ARG A 15 25.50 -24.23 3.11
N ALA A 16 26.03 -24.83 4.17
CA ALA A 16 25.30 -25.52 5.22
C ALA A 16 24.31 -24.58 5.92
N ALA A 17 23.17 -25.14 6.31
CA ALA A 17 22.17 -24.47 7.14
C ALA A 17 22.80 -23.99 8.46
N PRO A 18 22.58 -22.73 8.89
CA PRO A 18 22.96 -22.31 10.22
C PRO A 18 22.01 -22.91 11.25
N ALA A 19 22.59 -23.46 12.32
CA ALA A 19 21.90 -23.99 13.48
C ALA A 19 21.05 -22.90 14.17
N ALA A 20 19.81 -23.26 14.50
CA ALA A 20 18.86 -22.40 15.18
C ALA A 20 19.38 -21.98 16.57
N VAL A 21 19.56 -20.68 16.77
CA VAL A 21 19.74 -20.09 18.10
C VAL A 21 18.35 -19.88 18.69
N ALA A 22 18.00 -20.68 19.69
CA ALA A 22 16.78 -20.53 20.48
C ALA A 22 16.91 -19.31 21.40
N GLY A 23 16.41 -18.16 20.95
CA GLY A 23 16.23 -16.96 21.76
C GLY A 23 14.75 -16.74 22.05
N GLY A 24 14.35 -16.92 23.31
CA GLY A 24 12.99 -16.65 23.80
C GLY A 24 12.67 -15.16 23.83
N GLY A 25 12.28 -14.61 22.68
CA GLY A 25 11.56 -13.34 22.58
C GLY A 25 10.08 -13.63 22.33
N ARG A 26 9.18 -13.02 23.10
CA ARG A 26 7.74 -13.07 22.80
C ARG A 26 7.55 -12.48 21.40
N ALA A 27 7.32 -13.35 20.42
CA ALA A 27 6.98 -12.95 19.07
C ALA A 27 5.68 -12.13 19.14
N ALA A 28 5.74 -10.88 18.67
CA ALA A 28 4.54 -10.15 18.30
C ALA A 28 3.75 -11.06 17.35
N ARG A 29 2.48 -11.32 17.68
CA ARG A 29 1.63 -12.15 16.81
C ARG A 29 1.60 -11.47 15.44
N PRO A 30 1.84 -12.19 14.33
CA PRO A 30 1.59 -11.62 13.02
C PRO A 30 0.12 -11.18 13.01
N ILE A 31 -0.10 -9.91 12.73
CA ILE A 31 -1.45 -9.32 12.61
C ILE A 31 -2.17 -9.96 11.40
N TRP A 32 -1.42 -10.62 10.52
CA TRP A 32 -1.92 -11.32 9.35
C TRP A 32 -1.99 -12.84 9.55
N PRO A 33 -3.17 -13.46 9.59
CA PRO A 33 -3.29 -14.91 9.48
C PRO A 33 -3.05 -15.36 8.03
N ALA A 34 -2.34 -16.46 7.85
CA ALA A 34 -2.23 -17.13 6.55
C ALA A 34 -3.65 -17.40 6.00
N SER A 35 -3.90 -16.94 4.77
CA SER A 35 -5.18 -17.11 4.06
C SER A 35 -5.61 -18.58 4.09
N ARG A 36 -6.74 -18.86 4.75
CA ARG A 36 -7.43 -20.15 4.60
C ARG A 36 -8.13 -20.13 3.25
N ALA A 37 -7.76 -21.04 2.36
CA ALA A 37 -8.56 -21.34 1.19
C ALA A 37 -9.95 -21.82 1.65
N GLU A 38 -10.99 -21.07 1.30
CA GLU A 38 -12.38 -21.53 1.44
C GLU A 38 -12.66 -22.66 0.43
N PRO A 39 -13.57 -23.60 0.75
CA PRO A 39 -13.99 -24.63 -0.20
C PRO A 39 -14.67 -24.01 -1.44
N PRO A 40 -14.70 -24.72 -2.60
CA PRO A 40 -15.32 -24.21 -3.82
C PRO A 40 -16.76 -23.74 -3.56
N GLY A 41 -17.04 -22.47 -3.89
CA GLY A 41 -18.32 -21.83 -3.67
C GLY A 41 -19.36 -22.24 -4.71
N ALA A 42 -20.64 -22.15 -4.34
CA ALA A 42 -21.73 -22.30 -5.30
C ALA A 42 -21.71 -21.11 -6.28
N ARG A 43 -21.68 -21.40 -7.59
CA ARG A 43 -21.83 -20.38 -8.62
C ARG A 43 -23.20 -19.72 -8.48
N SER A 44 -23.20 -18.41 -8.30
CA SER A 44 -24.42 -17.62 -8.15
C SER A 44 -24.51 -16.60 -9.28
N THR A 45 -25.72 -16.40 -9.81
CA THR A 45 -25.99 -15.35 -10.79
C THR A 45 -25.96 -13.99 -10.10
N MET A 46 -25.35 -13.01 -10.76
CA MET A 46 -25.14 -11.67 -10.21
C MET A 46 -26.48 -10.92 -10.04
N ASN A 47 -26.79 -10.48 -8.83
CA ASN A 47 -27.98 -9.67 -8.53
C ASN A 47 -27.68 -8.17 -8.73
N PHE A 48 -28.00 -7.64 -9.92
CA PHE A 48 -27.72 -6.24 -10.24
C PHE A 48 -28.51 -5.22 -9.41
N ASP A 49 -29.67 -5.57 -8.88
CA ASP A 49 -30.46 -4.61 -8.10
C ASP A 49 -29.85 -4.42 -6.70
N GLU A 50 -29.38 -5.50 -6.09
CA GLU A 50 -28.63 -5.47 -4.84
C GLU A 50 -27.28 -4.75 -5.00
N MET A 51 -26.56 -5.02 -6.09
CA MET A 51 -25.32 -4.32 -6.39
C MET A 51 -25.52 -2.86 -6.74
N SER A 52 -26.65 -2.51 -7.37
CA SER A 52 -27.00 -1.12 -7.65
C SER A 52 -27.14 -0.33 -6.35
N LEU A 53 -27.81 -0.92 -5.35
CA LEU A 53 -27.96 -0.34 -4.02
C LEU A 53 -26.61 -0.23 -3.30
N ALA A 54 -25.79 -1.28 -3.35
CA ALA A 54 -24.51 -1.33 -2.64
C ALA A 54 -23.43 -0.41 -3.25
N MET A 55 -23.43 -0.24 -4.57
CA MET A 55 -22.35 0.43 -5.31
C MET A 55 -22.74 1.81 -5.85
N GLY A 56 -24.01 2.19 -5.75
CA GLY A 56 -24.51 3.48 -6.21
C GLY A 56 -24.55 3.65 -7.74
N GLU A 57 -24.44 2.56 -8.50
CA GLU A 57 -24.54 2.58 -9.97
C GLU A 57 -25.89 2.03 -10.41
N PRO A 58 -26.59 2.63 -11.38
CA PRO A 58 -27.86 2.10 -11.86
C PRO A 58 -27.72 0.66 -12.38
N ALA A 59 -28.67 -0.23 -12.06
CA ALA A 59 -28.68 -1.62 -12.54
C ALA A 59 -28.57 -1.73 -14.09
N GLY A 60 -29.09 -0.74 -14.82
CA GLY A 60 -28.93 -0.64 -16.27
C GLY A 60 -27.47 -0.45 -16.72
N GLU A 61 -26.68 0.34 -15.99
CA GLU A 61 -25.25 0.52 -16.26
C GLU A 61 -24.45 -0.72 -15.89
N LEU A 62 -24.78 -1.40 -14.79
CA LEU A 62 -24.13 -2.66 -14.43
C LEU A 62 -24.37 -3.76 -15.50
N ARG A 63 -25.61 -3.87 -16.01
CA ARG A 63 -25.92 -4.75 -17.16
C ARG A 63 -25.14 -4.37 -18.42
N ARG A 64 -24.98 -3.06 -18.66
CA ARG A 64 -24.16 -2.56 -19.78
C ARG A 64 -22.70 -2.97 -19.62
N TRP A 65 -22.12 -2.87 -18.42
CA TRP A 65 -20.75 -3.30 -18.17
C TRP A 65 -20.58 -4.81 -18.32
N GLN A 66 -21.54 -5.61 -17.85
CA GLN A 66 -21.56 -7.05 -18.11
C GLN A 66 -21.58 -7.37 -19.61
N THR A 67 -22.41 -6.66 -20.39
CA THR A 67 -22.50 -6.83 -21.86
C THR A 67 -21.17 -6.48 -22.56
N LEU A 68 -20.42 -5.53 -22.01
CA LEU A 68 -19.08 -5.15 -22.49
C LEU A 68 -17.99 -6.16 -22.07
N GLY A 69 -18.32 -7.21 -21.31
CA GLY A 69 -17.37 -8.16 -20.76
C GLY A 69 -16.56 -7.61 -19.58
N LEU A 70 -16.98 -6.48 -19.00
CA LEU A 70 -16.33 -5.85 -17.86
C LEU A 70 -16.79 -6.41 -16.53
N LEU A 71 -17.87 -7.19 -16.47
CA LEU A 71 -18.31 -7.90 -15.28
C LEU A 71 -18.57 -9.35 -15.64
N PRO A 72 -18.23 -10.32 -14.75
CA PRO A 72 -18.48 -11.72 -15.03
C PRO A 72 -19.99 -12.02 -15.08
N MET A 73 -20.35 -13.08 -15.80
CA MET A 73 -21.74 -13.52 -15.97
C MET A 73 -22.23 -14.35 -14.77
N GLU A 74 -21.35 -15.17 -14.24
CA GLU A 74 -21.51 -15.97 -13.03
C GLU A 74 -20.39 -15.58 -12.07
N VAL A 75 -20.68 -15.59 -10.77
CA VAL A 75 -19.68 -15.35 -9.74
C VAL A 75 -19.43 -16.65 -9.00
N ASP A 76 -18.19 -17.13 -9.03
CA ASP A 76 -17.69 -18.19 -8.16
C ASP A 76 -17.05 -17.57 -6.93
N ALA A 77 -17.71 -17.68 -5.76
CA ALA A 77 -17.21 -17.09 -4.52
C ALA A 77 -15.81 -17.58 -4.11
N ALA A 78 -15.36 -18.75 -4.59
CA ALA A 78 -14.03 -19.26 -4.28
C ALA A 78 -12.93 -18.70 -5.20
N VAL A 79 -13.26 -18.42 -6.47
CA VAL A 79 -12.27 -18.08 -7.52
C VAL A 79 -12.37 -16.64 -8.00
N ASP A 80 -13.57 -16.08 -8.06
CA ASP A 80 -13.78 -14.73 -8.56
C ASP A 80 -13.47 -13.69 -7.48
N HIS A 81 -12.67 -12.71 -7.89
CA HIS A 81 -12.52 -11.48 -7.14
C HIS A 81 -13.85 -10.75 -7.15
N ARG A 82 -14.19 -10.18 -5.99
CA ARG A 82 -15.53 -9.67 -5.71
C ARG A 82 -15.96 -8.67 -6.79
N PRO A 83 -17.08 -8.89 -7.50
CA PRO A 83 -17.58 -7.99 -8.55
C PRO A 83 -17.64 -6.52 -8.13
N GLU A 84 -17.79 -6.24 -6.84
CA GLU A 84 -17.70 -4.91 -6.25
C GLU A 84 -16.35 -4.23 -6.48
N ASP A 85 -15.23 -4.94 -6.41
CA ASP A 85 -13.89 -4.38 -6.60
C ASP A 85 -13.67 -4.01 -8.07
N ARG A 86 -14.17 -4.85 -8.99
CA ARG A 86 -14.18 -4.54 -10.43
C ARG A 86 -15.07 -3.33 -10.74
N ILE A 87 -16.24 -3.22 -10.11
CA ILE A 87 -17.11 -2.04 -10.21
C ILE A 87 -16.39 -0.77 -9.71
N ARG A 88 -15.72 -0.84 -8.55
CA ARG A 88 -14.97 0.31 -8.00
C ARG A 88 -13.87 0.76 -8.95
N LEU A 89 -13.15 -0.18 -9.56
CA LEU A 89 -12.12 0.14 -10.54
C LEU A 89 -12.70 0.83 -11.78
N ILE A 90 -13.84 0.35 -12.30
CA ILE A 90 -14.53 0.99 -13.44
C ILE A 90 -15.00 2.39 -13.06
N GLN A 91 -15.63 2.57 -11.88
CA GLN A 91 -16.04 3.89 -11.38
C GLN A 91 -14.85 4.84 -11.24
N PHE A 92 -13.73 4.35 -10.71
CA PHE A 92 -12.49 5.11 -10.55
C PHE A 92 -11.94 5.58 -11.91
N ALA A 93 -11.94 4.70 -12.91
CA ALA A 93 -11.51 5.02 -14.27
C ALA A 93 -12.46 6.03 -14.93
N ARG A 94 -13.79 5.87 -14.76
CA ARG A 94 -14.81 6.81 -15.25
C ARG A 94 -14.64 8.21 -14.67
N ARG A 95 -14.39 8.34 -13.36
CA ARG A 95 -14.11 9.63 -12.70
C ARG A 95 -12.88 10.34 -13.29
N ARG A 96 -11.97 9.60 -13.95
CA ARG A 96 -10.80 10.12 -14.66
C ARG A 96 -11.01 10.28 -16.18
N GLY A 97 -12.25 10.15 -16.65
CA GLY A 97 -12.62 10.33 -18.05
C GLY A 97 -12.45 9.09 -18.94
N PHE A 98 -12.15 7.92 -18.37
CA PHE A 98 -12.08 6.68 -19.14
C PHE A 98 -13.47 6.05 -19.23
N GLN A 99 -14.01 6.00 -20.45
CA GLN A 99 -15.32 5.38 -20.70
C GLN A 99 -15.24 3.85 -20.66
N PRO A 100 -16.29 3.15 -20.20
CA PRO A 100 -16.31 1.68 -20.11
C PRO A 100 -15.92 0.95 -21.40
N GLU A 101 -16.27 1.50 -22.57
CA GLU A 101 -15.95 0.88 -23.87
C GLU A 101 -14.45 0.87 -24.13
N ARG A 102 -13.75 1.91 -23.66
CA ARG A 102 -12.30 2.01 -23.76
C ARG A 102 -11.60 1.03 -22.82
N ILE A 103 -12.16 0.83 -21.62
CA ILE A 103 -11.70 -0.19 -20.68
C ILE A 103 -11.89 -1.58 -21.30
N ALA A 104 -13.06 -1.83 -21.89
CA ALA A 104 -13.36 -3.11 -22.56
C ALA A 104 -12.45 -3.34 -23.78
N ALA A 105 -12.11 -2.29 -24.53
CA ALA A 105 -11.14 -2.38 -25.62
C ALA A 105 -9.74 -2.74 -25.12
N ALA A 106 -9.27 -2.09 -24.05
CA ALA A 106 -7.98 -2.41 -23.44
C ALA A 106 -7.93 -3.87 -22.94
N LEU A 107 -9.02 -4.39 -22.38
CA LEU A 107 -9.11 -5.78 -21.92
C LEU A 107 -9.11 -6.80 -23.05
N ARG A 108 -9.64 -6.47 -24.23
CA ARG A 108 -9.51 -7.35 -25.40
C ARG A 108 -8.07 -7.49 -25.85
N GLU A 109 -7.28 -6.42 -25.72
CA GLU A 109 -5.85 -6.41 -26.03
C GLU A 109 -5.00 -7.01 -24.89
N GLN A 110 -5.46 -6.86 -23.65
CA GLN A 110 -4.76 -7.25 -22.42
C GLN A 110 -5.75 -7.89 -21.42
N PRO A 111 -6.13 -9.17 -21.61
CA PRO A 111 -7.14 -9.84 -20.79
C PRO A 111 -6.81 -9.94 -19.29
N ASP A 112 -5.53 -9.83 -18.96
CA ASP A 112 -4.94 -9.91 -17.63
C ASP A 112 -4.98 -8.59 -16.84
N LEU A 113 -5.33 -7.48 -17.50
CA LEU A 113 -5.23 -6.13 -16.92
C LEU A 113 -6.07 -5.96 -15.64
N LEU A 114 -7.26 -6.55 -15.56
CA LEU A 114 -8.12 -6.46 -14.37
C LEU A 114 -7.71 -7.45 -13.27
N ASN A 115 -7.26 -8.64 -13.66
CA ASN A 115 -6.90 -9.70 -12.72
C ASN A 115 -5.73 -9.30 -11.83
N PHE A 116 -4.80 -8.48 -12.34
CA PHE A 116 -3.69 -7.93 -11.55
C PHE A 116 -4.16 -7.02 -10.39
N PHE A 117 -5.12 -6.12 -10.65
CA PHE A 117 -5.68 -5.25 -9.59
C PHE A 117 -6.43 -6.06 -8.53
N GLU A 118 -7.11 -7.08 -9.00
CA GLU A 118 -7.92 -7.98 -8.22
C GLU A 118 -7.09 -8.89 -7.30
N GLU A 119 -5.90 -9.31 -7.74
CA GLU A 119 -4.98 -10.17 -6.99
C GLU A 119 -4.10 -9.40 -5.99
N LEU A 120 -3.69 -8.16 -6.32
CA LEU A 120 -3.00 -7.28 -5.38
C LEU A 120 -3.92 -6.72 -4.29
N SER A 121 -5.24 -6.74 -4.53
CA SER A 121 -6.21 -6.41 -3.50
C SER A 121 -6.33 -7.60 -2.55
N GLU A 122 -5.62 -7.53 -1.42
CA GLU A 122 -5.75 -8.54 -0.37
C GLU A 122 -7.22 -8.69 0.02
N ARG A 123 -7.67 -9.94 0.22
CA ARG A 123 -9.01 -10.20 0.74
C ARG A 123 -9.10 -9.55 2.12
N PRO A 124 -10.00 -8.58 2.32
CA PRO A 124 -10.17 -7.98 3.63
C PRO A 124 -10.54 -9.08 4.63
N THR A 125 -9.95 -9.02 5.82
CA THR A 125 -10.25 -9.99 6.86
C THR A 125 -11.50 -9.58 7.64
N GLY A 126 -12.26 -10.56 8.10
CA GLY A 126 -13.43 -10.32 8.96
C GLY A 126 -14.73 -9.99 8.23
N ALA A 127 -15.72 -9.58 9.00
CA ALA A 127 -17.08 -9.34 8.51
C ALA A 127 -17.20 -7.98 7.83
N LYS A 128 -17.85 -7.96 6.65
CA LYS A 128 -18.22 -6.74 5.93
C LYS A 128 -19.21 -5.93 6.78
N ARG A 129 -18.92 -4.65 7.01
CA ARG A 129 -19.77 -3.70 7.74
C ARG A 129 -20.10 -2.49 6.90
N THR A 130 -21.28 -1.93 7.14
CA THR A 130 -21.62 -0.57 6.72
C THR A 130 -20.85 0.45 7.56
N LEU A 131 -20.81 1.71 7.10
CA LEU A 131 -20.22 2.79 7.90
C LEU A 131 -20.90 2.90 9.27
N ASP A 132 -22.23 2.85 9.34
CA ASP A 132 -22.96 2.96 10.61
C ASP A 132 -22.60 1.85 11.61
N GLU A 133 -22.50 0.61 11.15
CA GLU A 133 -22.08 -0.53 11.98
C GLU A 133 -20.63 -0.35 12.45
N ALA A 134 -19.73 0.04 11.55
CA ALA A 134 -18.32 0.26 11.89
C ALA A 134 -18.14 1.38 12.91
N LEU A 135 -18.87 2.48 12.78
CA LEU A 135 -18.84 3.60 13.73
C LEU A 135 -19.40 3.22 15.09
N ALA A 136 -20.52 2.49 15.11
CA ALA A 136 -21.11 1.98 16.35
C ALA A 136 -20.14 1.04 17.10
N GLU A 137 -19.46 0.14 16.38
CA GLU A 137 -18.47 -0.78 16.96
C GLU A 137 -17.17 -0.10 17.38
N ALA A 138 -16.73 0.93 16.66
CA ALA A 138 -15.55 1.71 16.99
C ALA A 138 -15.81 2.71 18.14
N GLY A 139 -17.07 3.05 18.39
CA GLY A 139 -17.45 4.09 19.36
C GLY A 139 -17.07 5.50 18.89
N VAL A 140 -17.15 5.76 17.58
CA VAL A 140 -16.71 7.01 16.94
C VAL A 140 -17.89 7.76 16.36
N ASP A 141 -17.94 9.07 16.59
CA ASP A 141 -18.94 9.94 15.97
C ASP A 141 -18.71 10.08 14.46
N ARG A 142 -19.80 10.12 13.68
CA ARG A 142 -19.77 10.20 12.22
C ARG A 142 -19.01 11.42 11.69
N ASP A 143 -19.14 12.59 12.32
CA ASP A 143 -18.42 13.80 11.89
C ASP A 143 -16.92 13.64 12.09
N VAL A 144 -16.51 13.04 13.21
CA VAL A 144 -15.10 12.73 13.49
C VAL A 144 -14.53 11.74 12.47
N ALA A 145 -15.26 10.65 12.20
CA ALA A 145 -14.82 9.66 11.22
C ALA A 145 -14.75 10.23 9.79
N SER A 146 -15.71 11.06 9.39
CA SER A 146 -15.69 11.72 8.08
C SER A 146 -14.46 12.62 7.93
N LYS A 147 -14.13 13.40 8.97
CA LYS A 147 -12.92 14.24 8.99
C LYS A 147 -11.64 13.43 8.91
N VAL A 148 -11.59 12.31 9.63
CA VAL A 148 -10.45 11.38 9.62
C VAL A 148 -10.24 10.76 8.24
N LEU A 149 -11.29 10.19 7.63
CA LEU A 149 -11.21 9.57 6.30
C LEU A 149 -10.78 10.62 5.26
N GLY A 150 -11.41 11.79 5.28
CA GLY A 150 -11.04 12.90 4.41
C GLY A 150 -9.61 13.38 4.62
N ALA A 151 -9.14 13.44 5.88
CA ALA A 151 -7.75 13.77 6.20
C ALA A 151 -6.77 12.72 5.68
N ALA A 152 -7.11 11.43 5.75
CA ALA A 152 -6.27 10.36 5.24
C ALA A 152 -6.18 10.35 3.70
N GLY A 153 -6.95 11.20 3.01
CA GLY A 153 -7.10 11.14 1.55
C GLY A 153 -7.89 9.92 1.08
N LEU A 154 -8.53 9.21 2.02
CA LEU A 154 -9.35 8.05 1.76
C LEU A 154 -10.77 8.54 1.48
N GLY A 155 -11.30 8.23 0.30
CA GLY A 155 -12.75 8.36 0.07
C GLY A 155 -13.51 7.44 1.02
N GLU A 156 -14.81 7.65 1.17
CA GLU A 156 -15.65 6.74 1.97
C GLU A 156 -15.62 5.33 1.35
N PRO A 157 -15.06 4.32 2.06
CA PRO A 157 -15.06 2.96 1.55
C PRO A 157 -16.50 2.45 1.45
N ALA A 158 -16.82 1.72 0.37
CA ALA A 158 -18.13 1.10 0.24
C ALA A 158 -18.36 -0.06 1.24
N ALA A 159 -17.34 -0.46 1.99
CA ALA A 159 -17.44 -1.39 3.12
C ALA A 159 -16.27 -1.22 4.07
N PHE A 160 -16.51 -1.52 5.34
CA PHE A 160 -15.52 -1.54 6.42
C PHE A 160 -15.29 -2.97 6.89
N TYR A 161 -14.06 -3.25 7.32
CA TYR A 161 -13.59 -4.54 7.82
C TYR A 161 -12.96 -4.39 9.20
N ASP A 162 -12.49 -5.51 9.77
CA ASP A 162 -11.97 -5.54 11.14
C ASP A 162 -10.82 -4.53 11.35
N ASP A 163 -9.91 -4.43 10.38
CA ASP A 163 -8.77 -3.49 10.42
C ASP A 163 -9.21 -2.02 10.33
N ASP A 164 -10.27 -1.72 9.58
CA ASP A 164 -10.83 -0.37 9.49
C ASP A 164 -11.47 0.05 10.83
N VAL A 165 -12.28 -0.85 11.41
CA VAL A 165 -12.94 -0.62 12.70
C VAL A 165 -11.90 -0.44 13.80
N GLU A 166 -10.87 -1.28 13.82
CA GLU A 166 -9.79 -1.17 14.81
C GLU A 166 -8.97 0.11 14.62
N SER A 167 -8.73 0.54 13.38
CA SER A 167 -8.06 1.81 13.09
C SER A 167 -8.88 3.00 13.59
N LEU A 168 -10.18 3.03 13.32
CA LEU A 168 -11.11 4.04 13.84
C LEU A 168 -11.11 4.07 15.38
N ARG A 169 -11.15 2.89 16.02
CA ARG A 169 -11.10 2.76 17.48
C ARG A 169 -9.81 3.34 18.07
N ARG A 170 -8.65 3.05 17.47
CA ARG A 170 -7.35 3.59 17.92
C ARG A 170 -7.29 5.10 17.84
N MET A 171 -7.87 5.68 16.79
CA MET A 171 -7.95 7.14 16.65
C MET A 171 -8.88 7.74 17.71
N ALA A 172 -10.00 7.09 18.01
CA ALA A 172 -10.90 7.48 19.10
C ALA A 172 -10.17 7.54 20.45
N ILE A 173 -9.37 6.51 20.74
CA ILE A 173 -8.57 6.42 21.97
C ILE A 173 -7.58 7.59 22.07
N ALA A 174 -6.93 7.98 20.96
CA ALA A 174 -6.01 9.11 20.96
C ALA A 174 -6.70 10.44 21.33
N VAL A 175 -7.90 10.70 20.79
CA VAL A 175 -8.68 11.89 21.12
C VAL A 175 -9.15 11.86 22.58
N GLN A 176 -9.64 10.71 23.05
CA GLN A 176 -10.07 10.54 24.44
C GLN A 176 -8.92 10.69 25.44
N ALA A 177 -7.69 10.36 25.04
CA ALA A 177 -6.48 10.58 25.83
C ALA A 177 -6.05 12.06 25.87
N GLY A 178 -6.76 12.96 25.18
CA GLY A 178 -6.53 14.40 25.23
C GLY A 178 -5.77 14.98 24.04
N LEU A 179 -5.47 14.17 23.01
CA LEU A 179 -4.87 14.70 21.78
C LEU A 179 -5.88 15.62 21.06
N PRO A 180 -5.54 16.89 20.75
CA PRO A 180 -6.44 17.75 20.01
C PRO A 180 -6.80 17.16 18.65
N LEU A 181 -8.09 17.16 18.32
CA LEU A 181 -8.59 16.57 17.07
C LEU A 181 -7.88 17.16 15.85
N ASP A 182 -7.66 18.47 15.80
CA ASP A 182 -6.97 19.11 14.67
C ASP A 182 -5.52 18.63 14.50
N ALA A 183 -4.82 18.37 15.60
CA ALA A 183 -3.46 17.82 15.59
C ALA A 183 -3.46 16.36 15.09
N LEU A 184 -4.42 15.55 15.55
CA LEU A 184 -4.61 14.20 15.05
C LEU A 184 -4.88 14.20 13.53
N LEU A 185 -5.78 15.07 13.06
CA LEU A 185 -6.10 15.19 11.64
C LEU A 185 -4.89 15.64 10.82
N GLN A 186 -4.00 16.47 11.36
CA GLN A 186 -2.74 16.82 10.71
C GLN A 186 -1.81 15.60 10.59
N LEU A 187 -1.64 14.81 11.65
CA LEU A 187 -0.85 13.58 11.60
C LEU A 187 -1.44 12.58 10.58
N VAL A 188 -2.75 12.39 10.59
CA VAL A 188 -3.45 11.50 9.64
C VAL A 188 -3.20 11.95 8.19
N ARG A 189 -3.22 13.26 7.89
CA ARG A 189 -2.88 13.78 6.55
C ARG A 189 -1.46 13.42 6.14
N VAL A 190 -0.50 13.60 7.05
CA VAL A 190 0.92 13.29 6.77
C VAL A 190 1.10 11.79 6.53
N TYR A 191 0.50 10.93 7.37
CA TYR A 191 0.54 9.49 7.17
C TYR A 191 -0.11 9.07 5.85
N GLY A 192 -1.31 9.58 5.53
CA GLY A 192 -2.01 9.26 4.28
C GLY A 192 -1.21 9.65 3.05
N ASP A 193 -0.65 10.86 3.02
CA ASP A 193 0.18 11.34 1.91
C ASP A 193 1.51 10.58 1.79
N ALA A 194 2.23 10.38 2.90
CA ALA A 194 3.53 9.71 2.88
C ALA A 194 3.41 8.22 2.52
N LEU A 195 2.46 7.50 3.13
CA LEU A 195 2.23 6.08 2.84
C LEU A 195 1.59 5.89 1.46
N GLY A 196 0.78 6.84 0.99
CA GLY A 196 0.28 6.84 -0.38
C GLY A 196 1.41 6.88 -1.41
N ARG A 197 2.43 7.72 -1.20
CA ARG A 197 3.63 7.75 -2.05
C ARG A 197 4.46 6.46 -1.98
N VAL A 198 4.56 5.86 -0.79
CA VAL A 198 5.25 4.56 -0.62
C VAL A 198 4.52 3.49 -1.42
N ALA A 199 3.20 3.36 -1.26
CA ALA A 199 2.39 2.39 -1.99
C ALA A 199 2.45 2.61 -3.52
N GLU A 200 2.45 3.87 -3.99
CA GLU A 200 2.63 4.18 -5.41
C GLU A 200 3.99 3.70 -5.93
N ALA A 201 5.07 3.98 -5.18
CA ALA A 201 6.41 3.56 -5.54
C ALA A 201 6.56 2.03 -5.56
N GLU A 202 5.98 1.34 -4.57
CA GLU A 202 5.95 -0.12 -4.48
C GLU A 202 5.20 -0.74 -5.66
N ASN A 203 3.96 -0.28 -5.92
CA ASN A 203 3.14 -0.76 -7.03
C ASN A 203 3.82 -0.50 -8.38
N ARG A 204 4.40 0.69 -8.59
CA ARG A 204 5.12 1.00 -9.83
C ARG A 204 6.36 0.15 -10.01
N THR A 205 7.14 -0.06 -8.95
CA THR A 205 8.34 -0.91 -8.98
C THR A 205 7.95 -2.33 -9.35
N PHE A 206 6.91 -2.86 -8.73
CA PHE A 206 6.41 -4.20 -9.01
C PHE A 206 5.88 -4.33 -10.44
N HIS A 207 5.07 -3.38 -10.90
CA HIS A 207 4.54 -3.36 -12.26
C HIS A 207 5.66 -3.38 -13.31
N LEU A 208 6.67 -2.52 -13.16
CA LEU A 208 7.76 -2.40 -14.14
C LEU A 208 8.77 -3.56 -14.09
N HIS A 209 9.10 -4.04 -12.89
CA HIS A 209 10.21 -4.99 -12.70
C HIS A 209 9.77 -6.43 -12.51
N VAL A 210 8.48 -6.70 -12.33
CA VAL A 210 7.96 -8.07 -12.24
C VAL A 210 6.96 -8.32 -13.34
N HIS A 211 5.87 -7.57 -13.37
CA HIS A 211 4.77 -7.82 -14.30
C HIS A 211 5.18 -7.61 -15.77
N GLU A 212 5.74 -6.44 -16.11
CA GLU A 212 6.15 -6.15 -17.49
C GLU A 212 7.34 -7.00 -17.96
N GLN A 213 8.19 -7.49 -17.04
CA GLN A 213 9.26 -8.43 -17.39
C GLN A 213 8.71 -9.77 -17.83
N PHE A 214 7.78 -10.35 -17.07
CA PHE A 214 7.12 -11.60 -17.47
C PHE A 214 6.32 -11.45 -18.76
N ARG A 215 5.68 -10.30 -19.00
CA ARG A 215 5.04 -10.00 -20.29
C ARG A 215 6.05 -9.97 -21.44
N ALA A 216 7.22 -9.36 -21.24
CA ALA A 216 8.28 -9.33 -22.25
C ALA A 216 8.82 -10.73 -22.57
N GLU A 217 8.76 -11.66 -21.61
CA GLU A 217 9.07 -13.09 -21.80
C GLU A 217 7.94 -13.88 -22.48
N GLY A 218 6.79 -13.24 -22.73
CA GLY A 218 5.68 -13.79 -23.50
C GLY A 218 4.56 -14.42 -22.65
N LEU A 219 4.65 -14.37 -21.33
CA LEU A 219 3.59 -14.83 -20.42
C LEU A 219 2.33 -13.98 -20.58
N ARG A 220 1.16 -14.63 -20.50
CA ARG A 220 -0.16 -14.00 -20.60
C ARG A 220 -1.19 -14.72 -19.72
N GLY A 221 -2.29 -14.03 -19.39
CA GLY A 221 -3.42 -14.61 -18.68
C GLY A 221 -3.02 -15.24 -17.35
N GLN A 222 -3.58 -16.41 -17.02
CA GLN A 222 -3.33 -17.08 -15.74
C GLN A 222 -1.84 -17.37 -15.48
N ALA A 223 -1.08 -17.77 -16.51
CA ALA A 223 0.34 -18.08 -16.33
C ALA A 223 1.17 -16.85 -15.92
N LEU A 224 0.78 -15.66 -16.40
CA LEU A 224 1.40 -14.40 -15.99
C LEU A 224 1.03 -14.04 -14.55
N LEU A 225 -0.23 -14.25 -14.16
CA LEU A 225 -0.72 -14.01 -12.80
C LEU A 225 0.01 -14.92 -11.81
N ASP A 226 0.02 -16.23 -12.05
CA ASP A 226 0.69 -17.21 -11.19
C ASP A 226 2.18 -16.88 -11.00
N ALA A 227 2.87 -16.52 -12.09
CA ALA A 227 4.29 -16.15 -12.04
C ALA A 227 4.52 -14.85 -11.25
N THR A 228 3.64 -13.85 -11.45
CA THR A 228 3.67 -12.57 -10.74
C THR A 228 3.41 -12.78 -9.24
N HIS A 229 2.41 -13.60 -8.89
CA HIS A 229 2.04 -13.93 -7.52
C HIS A 229 3.14 -14.67 -6.76
N GLN A 230 3.81 -15.61 -7.42
CA GLN A 230 4.92 -16.35 -6.84
C GLN A 230 6.07 -15.43 -6.41
N VAL A 231 6.24 -14.28 -7.08
CA VAL A 231 7.24 -13.28 -6.73
C VAL A 231 6.70 -12.25 -5.72
N SER A 232 5.44 -11.82 -5.83
CA SER A 232 4.89 -10.79 -4.93
C SER A 232 4.71 -11.28 -3.50
N GLN A 233 4.24 -12.51 -3.28
CA GLN A 233 3.88 -13.02 -1.95
C GLN A 233 5.00 -12.82 -0.91
N PRO A 234 6.24 -13.29 -1.15
CA PRO A 234 7.34 -13.05 -0.20
C PRO A 234 7.72 -11.57 -0.05
N LEU A 235 7.50 -10.74 -1.07
CA LEU A 235 7.82 -9.31 -1.03
C LEU A 235 6.81 -8.52 -0.21
N LEU A 236 5.51 -8.86 -0.31
CA LEU A 236 4.44 -8.25 0.48
C LEU A 236 4.69 -8.46 1.99
N GLU A 237 5.17 -9.64 2.39
CA GLU A 237 5.53 -9.95 3.78
C GLU A 237 6.66 -9.03 4.33
N LEU A 238 7.48 -8.43 3.46
CA LEU A 238 8.56 -7.53 3.85
C LEU A 238 8.10 -6.08 4.04
N ILE A 239 6.95 -5.68 3.47
CA ILE A 239 6.51 -4.28 3.47
C ILE A 239 6.30 -3.76 4.89
N GLN A 240 5.46 -4.44 5.69
CA GLN A 240 5.11 -3.98 7.03
C GLN A 240 6.32 -3.88 7.99
N PRO A 241 7.20 -4.90 8.09
CA PRO A 241 8.43 -4.78 8.89
C PRO A 241 9.35 -3.65 8.41
N THR A 242 9.42 -3.42 7.10
CA THR A 242 10.26 -2.38 6.50
C THR A 242 9.75 -0.98 6.83
N ILE A 243 8.44 -0.75 6.70
CA ILE A 243 7.80 0.51 7.10
C ILE A 243 8.04 0.77 8.58
N ALA A 244 7.80 -0.22 9.44
CA ALA A 244 8.01 -0.09 10.88
C ALA A 244 9.47 0.24 11.23
N TYR A 245 10.43 -0.43 10.58
CA TYR A 245 11.85 -0.17 10.78
C TYR A 245 12.23 1.26 10.37
N PHE A 246 11.83 1.71 9.19
CA PHE A 246 12.16 3.06 8.72
C PHE A 246 11.44 4.15 9.51
N HIS A 247 10.19 3.91 9.92
CA HIS A 247 9.48 4.79 10.84
C HIS A 247 10.23 4.93 12.17
N GLN A 248 10.67 3.81 12.77
CA GLN A 248 11.44 3.82 14.02
C GLN A 248 12.74 4.62 13.86
N LYS A 249 13.46 4.47 12.74
CA LYS A 249 14.68 5.24 12.47
C LYS A 249 14.43 6.72 12.23
N ALA A 250 13.36 7.07 11.53
CA ALA A 250 12.94 8.45 11.37
C ALA A 250 12.55 9.09 12.71
N TRP A 251 11.85 8.35 13.57
CA TRP A 251 11.46 8.79 14.90
C TRP A 251 12.69 9.05 15.79
N GLU A 252 13.64 8.11 15.84
CA GLU A 252 14.89 8.27 16.59
C GLU A 252 15.62 9.57 16.19
N GLN A 253 15.70 9.82 14.89
CA GLN A 253 16.33 11.03 14.37
C GLN A 253 15.55 12.30 14.71
N ALA A 254 14.23 12.31 14.51
CA ALA A 254 13.38 13.47 14.85
C ALA A 254 13.45 13.80 16.35
N SER A 255 13.51 12.79 17.22
CA SER A 255 13.65 12.98 18.66
C SER A 255 14.97 13.62 19.05
N LEU A 256 16.06 13.29 18.35
CA LEU A 256 17.36 13.93 18.57
C LEU A 256 17.34 15.39 18.11
N GLU A 257 16.73 15.68 16.96
CA GLU A 257 16.60 17.03 16.43
C GLU A 257 15.73 17.93 17.34
N ASP A 258 14.63 17.40 17.85
CA ASP A 258 13.77 18.08 18.82
C ASP A 258 14.49 18.38 20.15
N MET A 259 15.26 17.42 20.67
CA MET A 259 16.11 17.64 21.85
C MET A 259 17.13 18.77 21.63
N LEU A 260 17.75 18.82 20.45
CA LEU A 260 18.68 19.90 20.11
C LEU A 260 17.97 21.24 20.03
N LEU A 261 16.74 21.29 19.48
CA LEU A 261 15.94 22.50 19.47
C LEU A 261 15.67 22.99 20.89
N HIS A 262 15.24 22.11 21.81
CA HIS A 262 15.04 22.49 23.21
C HIS A 262 16.32 22.99 23.89
N LEU A 263 17.48 22.38 23.61
CA LEU A 263 18.76 22.88 24.12
C LEU A 263 19.10 24.25 23.53
N VAL A 264 18.82 24.49 22.25
CA VAL A 264 19.04 25.80 21.61
C VAL A 264 18.05 26.85 22.09
N GLU A 265 16.80 26.49 22.39
CA GLU A 265 15.80 27.39 22.97
C GLU A 265 16.12 27.72 24.42
N ASP A 266 16.54 26.75 25.23
CA ASP A 266 17.05 26.97 26.58
C ASP A 266 18.32 27.82 26.54
N VAL A 267 19.22 27.55 25.59
CA VAL A 267 20.41 28.38 25.37
C VAL A 267 19.99 29.75 24.87
N SER A 268 19.02 29.92 23.97
CA SER A 268 18.58 31.22 23.45
C SER A 268 17.86 32.04 24.51
N ALA A 269 17.01 31.41 25.34
CA ALA A 269 16.43 32.03 26.54
C ALA A 269 17.51 32.39 27.57
N ARG A 270 18.59 31.61 27.67
CA ARG A 270 19.78 31.94 28.47
C ARG A 270 20.72 32.96 27.79
N THR A 271 20.69 33.09 26.47
CA THR A 271 21.58 33.93 25.63
C THR A 271 20.92 35.25 25.24
N GLU A 272 19.60 35.40 25.41
CA GLU A 272 18.95 36.70 25.57
C GLU A 272 19.48 37.43 26.81
N VAL A 273 20.12 36.69 27.73
CA VAL A 273 21.19 37.23 28.58
C VAL A 273 22.55 36.91 27.94
N ARG A 274 22.97 37.77 26.99
CA ARG A 274 24.32 37.90 26.40
C ARG A 274 24.62 37.14 25.09
N GLY A 275 24.13 37.70 23.99
CA GLY A 275 24.92 37.96 22.77
C GLY A 275 25.18 36.81 21.78
N GLN A 276 24.39 36.80 20.70
CA GLN A 276 24.69 36.39 19.30
C GLN A 276 25.49 35.11 19.03
N LEU A 277 24.87 34.13 18.35
CA LEU A 277 25.43 33.54 17.12
C LEU A 277 24.36 32.84 16.27
N PHE A 278 24.20 33.27 15.01
CA PHE A 278 23.49 32.53 13.97
C PHE A 278 24.44 31.51 13.32
N LEU A 279 24.01 30.26 13.15
CA LEU A 279 24.68 29.30 12.27
C LEU A 279 23.73 28.85 11.16
N HIS A 280 23.93 29.43 9.99
CA HIS A 280 23.35 28.99 8.72
C HIS A 280 24.17 27.79 8.21
N ARG A 281 23.51 26.67 7.87
CA ARG A 281 24.19 25.47 7.35
C ARG A 281 24.00 25.37 5.85
N ASP A 282 24.96 25.93 5.10
CA ASP A 282 25.06 25.70 3.66
C ASP A 282 25.56 24.28 3.36
N VAL A 283 24.76 23.55 2.58
CA VAL A 283 25.07 22.22 2.06
C VAL A 283 25.80 22.39 0.72
N HIS A 284 27.13 22.31 0.73
CA HIS A 284 27.91 22.23 -0.51
C HIS A 284 28.10 20.78 -0.97
N ARG A 285 27.57 20.46 -2.17
CA ARG A 285 27.97 19.31 -3.01
C ARG A 285 29.22 19.65 -3.85
N PRO A 286 29.94 18.64 -4.41
CA PRO A 286 31.39 18.67 -4.58
C PRO A 286 31.86 18.91 -6.02
N ARG A 287 33.14 19.29 -6.16
CA ARG A 287 34.06 19.03 -7.29
C ARG A 287 35.48 19.16 -6.70
N GLN A 288 36.44 18.27 -6.97
CA GLN A 288 37.19 18.28 -8.23
C GLN A 288 37.81 16.92 -8.54
N LEU A 289 37.67 16.50 -9.79
CA LEU A 289 38.63 15.69 -10.55
C LEU A 289 39.60 16.67 -11.22
N HIS A 290 40.90 16.59 -10.95
CA HIS A 290 41.89 16.15 -11.93
C HIS A 290 43.30 16.08 -11.33
N ALA A 291 43.95 14.95 -11.62
CA ALA A 291 45.31 14.62 -11.25
C ALA A 291 46.36 15.40 -12.06
N ALA A 292 47.53 15.50 -11.45
CA ALA A 292 48.76 16.08 -11.94
C ALA A 292 49.26 15.49 -13.27
N GLY A 293 49.93 16.34 -14.05
CA GLY A 293 50.80 15.96 -15.16
C GLY A 293 51.93 16.97 -15.27
N ALA A 294 53.14 16.51 -14.98
CA ALA A 294 54.40 17.25 -14.95
C ALA A 294 54.89 17.70 -16.33
N GLY A 295 55.76 18.71 -16.36
CA GLY A 295 56.50 19.12 -17.55
C GLY A 295 57.36 20.34 -17.27
N ASP A 296 58.55 20.10 -16.71
CA ASP A 296 59.68 21.04 -16.71
C ASP A 296 60.60 20.59 -17.86
N GLY A 297 60.92 21.51 -18.77
CA GLY A 297 61.66 21.24 -20.02
C GLY A 297 61.34 22.23 -21.13
#